data_AF-A0A1G3YVM1-F1
#
_entry.id   AF-A0A1G3YVM1-F1
#
_cell.length_a   1.000
_cell.length_b   1.000
_cell.length_c   1.000
_cell.angle_alpha   90.00
_cell.angle_beta   90.00
_cell.angle_gamma   90.00
#
_symmetry.space_group_name_H-M   'P 1'
#
loop_
_entity.id
_entity.type
_entity.pdbx_description
1 polymer ?
#
loop_
_entity_poly.entity_id
_entity_poly.type
_entity_poly.pdbx_seq_one_letter_code
_entity_poly.pdbx_strand_id
1 'polypeptide(L)'
;MDAVSWKRFAAARDEYRLYTETLAAALPGLRSAQERLVEEREAAGFAIETPVVYNGALDDLGPADEVRLILVADNPGRREQAAANRRYLVGPSGKLADGFFRSRAELGIDFRKDVLILNKTPIHTPRTGELRELGRLGGTEVARAIESSQLRMVQLIRSFHEAVRTPSGPPVPLWIIGYSELGRGKLFEPFSRALTEAYRDDYEFRASVLLFRHFSMNQFSVDIRKRTLVGEPVGAALARIGAEYRERVLGW
;
A
#
# COMPACT_ATOMS: atom_id res chain seq x y z
N MET A 1 -8.30 17.70 -8.79
CA MET A 1 -8.00 17.02 -10.08
C MET A 1 -8.76 17.68 -11.23
N ASP A 2 -8.23 17.70 -12.45
CA ASP A 2 -9.03 18.11 -13.62
C ASP A 2 -10.08 17.04 -14.00
N ALA A 3 -10.99 17.35 -14.92
CA ALA A 3 -12.08 16.44 -15.30
C ALA A 3 -11.58 15.11 -15.91
N VAL A 4 -10.46 15.12 -16.63
CA VAL A 4 -9.89 13.93 -17.28
C VAL A 4 -9.21 13.06 -16.24
N SER A 5 -8.38 13.65 -15.38
CA SER A 5 -7.76 13.01 -14.23
C SER A 5 -8.80 12.40 -13.30
N TRP A 6 -9.87 13.13 -13.00
CA TRP A 6 -10.97 12.63 -12.18
C TRP A 6 -11.66 11.42 -12.81
N LYS A 7 -11.95 11.47 -14.11
CA LYS A 7 -12.55 10.33 -14.83
C LYS A 7 -11.67 9.08 -14.75
N ARG A 8 -10.34 9.24 -14.92
CA ARG A 8 -9.37 8.14 -14.79
C ARG A 8 -9.31 7.61 -13.37
N PHE A 9 -9.30 8.49 -12.37
CA PHE A 9 -9.32 8.13 -10.96
C PHE A 9 -10.58 7.32 -10.62
N ALA A 10 -11.76 7.81 -11.01
CA ALA A 10 -13.02 7.14 -10.76
C ALA A 10 -13.08 5.76 -11.42
N ALA A 11 -12.58 5.63 -12.65
CA ALA A 11 -12.48 4.34 -13.33
C ALA A 11 -11.56 3.36 -12.58
N ALA A 12 -10.36 3.79 -12.16
CA ALA A 12 -9.44 2.95 -11.39
C ALA A 12 -10.02 2.54 -10.02
N ARG A 13 -10.76 3.45 -9.36
CA ARG A 13 -11.47 3.18 -8.12
C ARG A 13 -12.55 2.12 -8.29
N ASP A 14 -13.38 2.26 -9.31
CA ASP A 14 -14.49 1.34 -9.54
C ASP A 14 -13.97 -0.03 -10.00
N GLU A 15 -12.89 -0.06 -10.79
CA GLU A 15 -12.16 -1.28 -11.15
C GLU A 15 -11.56 -1.97 -9.92
N TYR A 16 -10.99 -1.21 -8.97
CA TYR A 16 -10.46 -1.78 -7.73
C TYR A 16 -11.58 -2.37 -6.86
N ARG A 17 -12.70 -1.66 -6.71
CA ARG A 17 -13.87 -2.15 -5.95
C ARG A 17 -14.36 -3.48 -6.53
N LEU A 18 -14.64 -3.51 -7.83
CA LEU A 18 -15.08 -4.72 -8.53
C LEU A 18 -14.06 -5.86 -8.40
N TYR A 19 -12.77 -5.55 -8.50
CA TYR A 19 -11.71 -6.55 -8.36
C TYR A 19 -11.74 -7.21 -6.98
N THR A 20 -11.87 -6.44 -5.89
CA THR A 20 -11.92 -7.01 -4.54
C THR A 20 -13.15 -7.88 -4.30
N GLU A 21 -14.31 -7.47 -4.82
CA GLU A 21 -15.56 -8.25 -4.75
C GLU A 21 -15.43 -9.56 -5.52
N THR A 22 -14.89 -9.49 -6.75
CA THR A 22 -14.66 -10.67 -7.60
C THR A 22 -13.65 -11.62 -6.95
N LEU A 23 -12.57 -11.11 -6.38
CA LEU A 23 -11.56 -11.92 -5.71
C LEU A 23 -12.12 -12.62 -4.48
N ALA A 24 -12.93 -11.93 -3.68
CA ALA A 24 -13.59 -12.53 -2.53
C ALA A 24 -14.57 -13.64 -2.94
N ALA A 25 -15.38 -13.41 -3.98
CA ALA A 25 -16.34 -14.38 -4.50
C ALA A 25 -15.67 -15.61 -5.13
N ALA A 26 -14.53 -15.41 -5.80
CA ALA A 26 -13.77 -16.48 -6.45
C ALA A 26 -13.03 -17.39 -5.47
N LEU A 27 -12.91 -17.01 -4.18
CA LEU A 27 -12.13 -17.75 -3.17
C LEU A 27 -12.99 -18.17 -1.96
N PRO A 28 -13.96 -19.09 -2.14
CA PRO A 28 -14.87 -19.46 -1.05
C PRO A 28 -14.14 -20.04 0.18
N GLY A 29 -12.97 -20.66 0.00
CA GLY A 29 -12.15 -21.20 1.08
C GLY A 29 -11.25 -20.19 1.81
N LEU A 30 -11.14 -18.95 1.33
CA LEU A 30 -10.21 -17.96 1.89
C LEU A 30 -10.54 -17.60 3.34
N ARG A 31 -11.82 -17.34 3.63
CA ARG A 31 -12.29 -17.00 4.97
C ARG A 31 -11.93 -18.10 5.97
N SER A 32 -12.24 -19.36 5.64
CA SER A 32 -11.94 -20.49 6.51
C SER A 32 -10.44 -20.71 6.70
N ALA A 33 -9.61 -20.44 5.68
CA ALA A 33 -8.16 -20.47 5.84
C ALA A 33 -7.65 -19.35 6.77
N GLN A 34 -8.24 -18.15 6.72
CA GLN A 34 -7.92 -17.04 7.62
C GLN A 34 -8.38 -17.32 9.05
N GLU A 35 -9.55 -17.93 9.25
CA GLU A 35 -10.04 -18.34 10.57
C GLU A 35 -9.10 -19.35 11.21
N ARG A 36 -8.71 -20.40 10.47
CA ARG A 36 -7.71 -21.38 10.92
C ARG A 36 -6.37 -20.75 11.28
N LEU A 37 -5.89 -19.82 10.44
CA LEU A 37 -4.64 -19.10 10.68
C LEU A 37 -4.67 -18.34 12.03
N VAL A 38 -5.81 -17.76 12.37
CA VAL A 38 -6.00 -17.02 13.62
C VAL A 38 -6.10 -17.97 14.81
N GLU A 39 -6.88 -19.04 14.69
CA GLU A 39 -7.08 -20.05 15.75
C GLU A 39 -5.76 -20.70 16.19
N GLU A 40 -4.84 -20.95 15.26
CA GLU A 40 -3.51 -21.54 15.56
C GLU A 40 -2.60 -20.59 16.36
N ARG A 41 -2.91 -19.30 16.41
CA ARG A 41 -1.99 -18.25 16.89
C ARG A 41 -2.52 -17.47 18.09
N GLU A 42 -3.83 -17.40 18.28
CA GLU A 42 -4.45 -16.45 19.21
C GLU A 42 -5.52 -17.05 20.12
N ALA A 43 -5.68 -16.42 21.29
CA ALA A 43 -6.80 -16.70 22.18
C ALA A 43 -8.12 -16.33 21.49
N ALA A 44 -9.17 -17.11 21.77
CA ALA A 44 -10.50 -16.99 21.18
C ALA A 44 -11.00 -15.52 21.11
N GLY A 45 -11.57 -15.11 19.97
CA GLY A 45 -12.35 -13.87 19.85
C GLY A 45 -12.04 -12.95 18.66
N PHE A 46 -11.06 -13.26 17.79
CA PHE A 46 -10.85 -12.49 16.56
C PHE A 46 -11.69 -13.05 15.40
N ALA A 47 -12.69 -12.27 14.97
CA ALA A 47 -13.56 -12.65 13.84
C ALA A 47 -13.03 -12.08 12.51
N ILE A 48 -13.00 -12.93 11.49
CA ILE A 48 -12.82 -12.48 10.11
C ILE A 48 -14.16 -11.88 9.65
N GLU A 49 -14.17 -10.62 9.25
CA GLU A 49 -15.33 -9.90 8.73
C GLU A 49 -15.18 -9.70 7.22
N THR A 50 -14.02 -9.17 6.78
CA THR A 50 -13.73 -8.82 5.38
C THR A 50 -12.42 -9.48 4.89
N PRO A 51 -12.49 -10.70 4.33
CA PRO A 51 -11.32 -11.45 3.84
C PRO A 51 -10.42 -10.73 2.82
N VAL A 52 -11.06 -10.00 1.91
CA VAL A 52 -10.44 -9.17 0.88
C VAL A 52 -10.96 -7.75 1.07
N VAL A 53 -10.08 -6.82 1.41
CA VAL A 53 -10.48 -5.48 1.81
C VAL A 53 -10.35 -4.53 0.62
N TYR A 54 -11.42 -3.77 0.37
CA TYR A 54 -11.38 -2.55 -0.43
C TYR A 54 -11.19 -1.36 0.51
N ASN A 55 -10.36 -0.39 0.13
CA ASN A 55 -10.17 0.81 0.94
C ASN A 55 -11.31 1.81 0.67
N GLY A 56 -12.29 1.84 1.57
CA GLY A 56 -13.44 2.75 1.50
C GLY A 56 -13.05 4.24 1.56
N ALA A 57 -11.84 4.59 2.01
CA ALA A 57 -11.36 5.97 1.95
C ALA A 57 -11.25 6.51 0.50
N LEU A 58 -11.16 5.63 -0.50
CA LEU A 58 -11.17 6.03 -1.90
C LEU A 58 -12.54 6.58 -2.36
N ASP A 59 -13.62 6.24 -1.63
CA ASP A 59 -14.96 6.72 -1.93
C ASP A 59 -15.20 8.13 -1.41
N ASP A 60 -14.40 8.58 -0.44
CA ASP A 60 -14.50 9.93 0.14
C ASP A 60 -13.88 11.00 -0.76
N LEU A 61 -12.95 10.61 -1.64
CA LEU A 61 -12.28 11.53 -2.55
C LEU A 61 -13.25 12.03 -3.61
N GLY A 62 -13.20 13.33 -3.86
CA GLY A 62 -13.92 14.05 -4.91
C GLY A 62 -12.98 14.76 -5.89
N PRO A 63 -13.53 15.38 -6.95
CA PRO A 63 -12.73 16.06 -7.97
C PRO A 63 -11.98 17.29 -7.45
N ALA A 64 -12.46 17.90 -6.38
CA ALA A 64 -11.84 19.08 -5.75
C ALA A 64 -10.68 18.72 -4.80
N ASP A 65 -10.58 17.45 -4.39
CA ASP A 65 -9.51 17.02 -3.49
C ASP A 65 -8.16 16.95 -4.21
N GLU A 66 -7.11 17.15 -3.42
CA GLU A 66 -5.72 17.10 -3.86
C GLU A 66 -5.02 15.91 -3.20
N VAL A 67 -4.61 14.95 -4.03
CA VAL A 67 -3.73 13.87 -3.57
C VAL A 67 -2.28 14.33 -3.76
N ARG A 68 -1.53 14.41 -2.65
CA ARG A 68 -0.15 14.89 -2.63
C ARG A 68 0.86 13.76 -2.44
N LEU A 69 0.38 12.57 -2.10
CA LEU A 69 1.18 11.37 -1.88
C LEU A 69 0.33 10.12 -2.16
N ILE A 70 0.91 9.13 -2.83
CA ILE A 70 0.39 7.77 -2.82
C ILE A 70 1.25 6.93 -1.88
N LEU A 71 0.62 6.16 -1.00
CA LEU A 71 1.30 5.27 -0.07
C LEU A 71 0.81 3.84 -0.25
N VAL A 72 1.75 2.92 -0.52
CA VAL A 72 1.48 1.49 -0.68
C VAL A 72 2.03 0.71 0.52
N ALA A 73 1.14 0.28 1.41
CA ALA A 73 1.46 -0.59 2.53
C ALA A 73 1.45 -2.07 2.11
N ASP A 74 1.68 -3.00 3.04
CA ASP A 74 1.80 -4.43 2.73
C ASP A 74 0.46 -5.07 2.38
N ASN A 75 -0.40 -5.23 3.38
CA ASN A 75 -1.71 -5.82 3.28
C ASN A 75 -2.63 -5.36 4.43
N PRO A 76 -3.95 -5.54 4.35
CA PRO A 76 -4.88 -5.09 5.38
C PRO A 76 -4.66 -5.87 6.68
N GLY A 77 -4.53 -5.16 7.80
CA GLY A 77 -4.41 -5.74 9.13
C GLY A 77 -5.75 -5.92 9.85
N ARG A 78 -5.67 -6.20 11.15
CA ARG A 78 -6.84 -6.51 12.01
C ARG A 78 -7.91 -5.43 12.01
N ARG A 79 -7.51 -4.15 12.04
CA ARG A 79 -8.48 -3.06 12.13
C ARG A 79 -9.03 -2.72 10.76
N GLU A 80 -8.21 -2.87 9.74
CA GLU A 80 -8.51 -2.56 8.35
C GLU A 80 -9.62 -3.49 7.81
N GLN A 81 -9.64 -4.77 8.24
CA GLN A 81 -10.63 -5.75 7.79
C GLN A 81 -12.00 -5.65 8.48
N ALA A 82 -12.08 -4.99 9.64
CA ALA A 82 -13.35 -4.84 10.36
C ALA A 82 -14.37 -4.10 9.46
N ALA A 83 -15.60 -4.60 9.38
CA ALA A 83 -16.64 -4.09 8.48
C ALA A 83 -16.95 -2.61 8.74
N ALA A 84 -16.88 -2.20 10.03
CA ALA A 84 -17.05 -0.81 10.47
C ALA A 84 -15.94 0.13 9.99
N ASN A 85 -14.76 -0.38 9.66
CA ASN A 85 -13.61 0.43 9.23
C ASN A 85 -13.42 0.39 7.72
N ARG A 86 -13.09 -0.80 7.17
CA ARG A 86 -12.71 -1.02 5.75
C ARG A 86 -11.85 0.09 5.16
N ARG A 87 -10.83 0.49 5.91
CA ARG A 87 -9.92 1.61 5.59
C ARG A 87 -8.50 1.21 5.91
N TYR A 88 -7.55 1.62 5.09
CA TYR A 88 -6.14 1.27 5.27
C TYR A 88 -5.41 2.17 6.26
N LEU A 89 -4.42 1.57 6.93
CA LEU A 89 -3.62 2.24 7.96
C LEU A 89 -4.49 2.94 9.01
N VAL A 90 -5.43 2.20 9.61
CA VAL A 90 -6.24 2.64 10.76
C VAL A 90 -5.81 1.94 12.06
N GLY A 91 -4.95 0.92 11.94
CA GLY A 91 -4.22 0.27 13.03
C GLY A 91 -3.06 1.10 13.62
N PRO A 92 -2.27 0.47 14.51
CA PRO A 92 -1.11 1.11 15.15
C PRO A 92 -0.10 1.72 14.17
N SER A 93 0.22 1.03 13.07
CA SER A 93 1.11 1.56 12.03
C SER A 93 0.56 2.82 11.38
N GLY A 94 -0.76 2.92 11.21
CA GLY A 94 -1.41 4.11 10.70
C GLY A 94 -1.39 5.30 11.66
N LYS A 95 -1.49 5.05 12.98
CA LYS A 95 -1.29 6.10 13.99
C LYS A 95 0.14 6.65 13.98
N LEU A 96 1.13 5.79 13.76
CA LEU A 96 2.53 6.19 13.64
C LEU A 96 2.77 7.00 12.36
N ALA A 97 2.20 6.58 11.23
CA ALA A 97 2.27 7.34 9.98
C ALA A 97 1.64 8.74 10.15
N ASP A 98 0.41 8.80 10.67
CA ASP A 98 -0.30 10.06 10.95
C ASP A 98 0.47 10.96 11.93
N GLY A 99 1.06 10.38 12.98
CA GLY A 99 1.94 11.10 13.91
C GLY A 99 3.19 11.67 13.23
N PHE A 100 3.80 10.93 12.30
CA PHE A 100 4.93 11.43 11.52
C PHE A 100 4.56 12.70 10.74
N PHE A 101 3.49 12.68 9.93
CA PHE A 101 3.09 13.84 9.14
C PHE A 101 2.69 15.03 10.02
N ARG A 102 1.95 14.81 11.12
CA ARG A 102 1.61 15.89 12.07
C ARG A 102 2.82 16.52 12.73
N SER A 103 3.86 15.74 13.04
CA SER A 103 5.12 16.27 13.58
C SER A 103 6.00 16.96 12.54
N ARG A 104 5.60 16.95 11.26
CA ARG A 104 6.35 17.45 10.11
C ARG A 104 5.49 18.38 9.26
N ALA A 105 4.96 19.42 9.90
CA ALA A 105 4.08 20.42 9.26
C ALA A 105 4.75 21.08 8.04
N GLU A 106 6.08 21.11 7.97
CA GLU A 106 6.85 21.58 6.81
C GLU A 106 6.60 20.78 5.53
N LEU A 107 6.08 19.55 5.63
CA LEU A 107 5.64 18.77 4.46
C LEU A 107 4.30 19.29 3.91
N GLY A 108 3.51 19.95 4.76
CA GLY A 108 2.18 20.47 4.43
C GLY A 108 1.17 19.38 4.06
N ILE A 109 1.40 18.12 4.41
CA ILE A 109 0.54 16.98 4.05
C ILE A 109 -0.31 16.58 5.26
N ASP A 110 -1.64 16.61 5.11
CA ASP A 110 -2.58 15.94 6.02
C ASP A 110 -2.68 14.46 5.64
N PHE A 111 -2.20 13.57 6.52
CA PHE A 111 -2.13 12.13 6.24
C PHE A 111 -3.49 11.50 5.91
N ARG A 112 -4.60 12.08 6.37
CA ARG A 112 -5.94 11.50 6.17
C ARG A 112 -6.68 12.10 4.98
N LYS A 113 -6.27 13.27 4.51
CA LYS A 113 -6.91 13.96 3.38
C LYS A 113 -6.09 13.88 2.11
N ASP A 114 -4.77 14.09 2.23
CA ASP A 114 -3.91 14.32 1.08
C ASP A 114 -3.20 13.04 0.60
N VAL A 115 -3.36 11.93 1.33
CA VAL A 115 -2.66 10.67 1.08
C VAL A 115 -3.62 9.61 0.59
N LEU A 116 -3.40 9.14 -0.65
CA LEU A 116 -4.08 7.99 -1.21
C LEU A 116 -3.37 6.72 -0.74
N ILE A 117 -4.06 5.89 0.04
CA ILE A 117 -3.47 4.69 0.65
C ILE A 117 -3.95 3.43 -0.09
N LEU A 118 -2.99 2.63 -0.56
CA LEU A 118 -3.18 1.33 -1.21
C LEU A 118 -2.34 0.27 -0.49
N ASN A 119 -2.52 -1.01 -0.87
CA ASN A 119 -1.72 -2.12 -0.38
C ASN A 119 -1.12 -2.91 -1.55
N LYS A 120 -0.04 -3.65 -1.29
CA LYS A 120 0.55 -4.59 -2.27
C LYS A 120 -0.39 -5.75 -2.56
N THR A 121 -1.24 -6.13 -1.61
CA THR A 121 -2.36 -7.05 -1.81
C THR A 121 -3.57 -6.61 -0.98
N PRO A 122 -4.81 -6.78 -1.46
CA PRO A 122 -6.02 -6.52 -0.68
C PRO A 122 -6.38 -7.67 0.27
N ILE A 123 -5.63 -8.78 0.28
CA ILE A 123 -5.94 -9.96 1.09
C ILE A 123 -5.50 -9.75 2.53
N HIS A 124 -6.45 -9.88 3.46
CA HIS A 124 -6.20 -9.67 4.89
C HIS A 124 -5.37 -10.81 5.51
N THR A 125 -4.40 -10.43 6.33
CA THR A 125 -3.86 -11.26 7.42
C THR A 125 -3.58 -10.37 8.63
N PRO A 126 -3.56 -10.92 9.86
CA PRO A 126 -3.18 -10.12 11.02
C PRO A 126 -1.76 -9.53 10.95
N ARG A 127 -0.81 -10.27 10.37
CA ARG A 127 0.57 -9.82 10.11
C ARG A 127 0.99 -10.16 8.69
N THR A 128 1.77 -9.28 8.05
CA THR A 128 2.29 -9.47 6.69
C THR A 128 2.93 -10.84 6.47
N GLY A 129 3.78 -11.28 7.42
CA GLY A 129 4.50 -12.55 7.30
C GLY A 129 3.61 -13.79 7.20
N GLU A 130 2.35 -13.69 7.66
CA GLU A 130 1.39 -14.79 7.68
C GLU A 130 0.73 -15.05 6.31
N LEU A 131 0.93 -14.18 5.31
CA LEU A 131 0.44 -14.43 3.95
C LEU A 131 0.99 -15.75 3.36
N ARG A 132 2.23 -16.13 3.69
CA ARG A 132 2.80 -17.42 3.26
C ARG A 132 2.05 -18.60 3.88
N GLU A 133 1.75 -18.51 5.17
CA GLU A 133 1.03 -19.54 5.92
C GLU A 133 -0.42 -19.65 5.45
N LEU A 134 -1.08 -18.51 5.20
CA LEU A 134 -2.40 -18.46 4.59
C LEU A 134 -2.45 -19.19 3.25
N GLY A 135 -1.45 -18.97 2.38
CA GLY A 135 -1.33 -19.69 1.11
C GLY A 135 -1.20 -21.21 1.30
N ARG A 136 -0.51 -21.66 2.36
CA ARG A 136 -0.39 -23.09 2.68
C ARG A 136 -1.71 -23.68 3.21
N LEU A 137 -2.40 -22.95 4.09
CA LEU A 137 -3.67 -23.37 4.69
C LEU A 137 -4.83 -23.39 3.68
N GLY A 138 -4.87 -22.41 2.77
CA GLY A 138 -5.88 -22.26 1.73
C GLY A 138 -5.57 -22.99 0.41
N GLY A 139 -4.43 -23.70 0.34
CA GLY A 139 -4.04 -24.48 -0.83
C GLY A 139 -3.63 -23.63 -2.04
N THR A 140 -3.44 -24.31 -3.18
CA THR A 140 -2.90 -23.71 -4.41
C THR A 140 -3.71 -22.51 -4.91
N GLU A 141 -5.03 -22.52 -4.72
CA GLU A 141 -5.91 -21.44 -5.17
C GLU A 141 -5.66 -20.15 -4.39
N VAL A 142 -5.62 -20.21 -3.06
CA VAL A 142 -5.32 -19.04 -2.21
C VAL A 142 -3.89 -18.57 -2.41
N ALA A 143 -2.92 -19.50 -2.53
CA ALA A 143 -1.54 -19.13 -2.82
C ALA A 143 -1.42 -18.36 -4.15
N ARG A 144 -2.08 -18.83 -5.22
CA ARG A 144 -2.13 -18.14 -6.50
C ARG A 144 -2.83 -16.80 -6.42
N ALA A 145 -3.91 -16.69 -5.65
CA ALA A 145 -4.61 -15.42 -5.45
C ALA A 145 -3.75 -14.38 -4.73
N ILE A 146 -2.96 -14.79 -3.73
CA ILE A 146 -2.01 -13.90 -3.06
C ILE A 146 -0.98 -13.37 -4.06
N GLU A 147 -0.45 -14.22 -4.92
CA GLU A 147 0.50 -13.81 -5.97
C GLU A 147 -0.15 -12.92 -7.03
N SER A 148 -1.25 -13.38 -7.65
CA SER A 148 -1.92 -12.66 -8.74
C SER A 148 -2.49 -11.32 -8.28
N SER A 149 -2.93 -11.22 -7.03
CA SER A 149 -3.39 -9.96 -6.47
C SER A 149 -2.30 -8.91 -6.37
N GLN A 150 -1.04 -9.30 -6.18
CA GLN A 150 0.07 -8.35 -6.21
C GLN A 150 0.28 -7.74 -7.58
N LEU A 151 0.21 -8.57 -8.63
CA LEU A 151 0.31 -8.12 -10.02
C LEU A 151 -0.83 -7.14 -10.34
N ARG A 152 -2.05 -7.49 -9.93
CA ARG A 152 -3.23 -6.65 -10.15
C ARG A 152 -3.17 -5.34 -9.38
N MET A 153 -2.69 -5.36 -8.14
CA MET A 153 -2.50 -4.14 -7.36
C MET A 153 -1.48 -3.21 -8.00
N VAL A 154 -0.40 -3.70 -8.59
CA VAL A 154 0.55 -2.84 -9.32
C VAL A 154 -0.12 -2.13 -10.49
N GLN A 155 -0.95 -2.82 -11.27
CA GLN A 155 -1.70 -2.20 -12.37
C GLN A 155 -2.60 -1.08 -11.85
N LEU A 156 -3.37 -1.35 -10.80
CA LEU A 156 -4.24 -0.34 -10.17
C LEU A 156 -3.45 0.83 -9.59
N ILE A 157 -2.33 0.56 -8.91
CA ILE A 157 -1.42 1.59 -8.39
C ILE A 157 -0.93 2.48 -9.53
N ARG A 158 -0.53 1.90 -10.67
CA ARG A 158 -0.12 2.67 -11.85
C ARG A 158 -1.26 3.54 -12.37
N SER A 159 -2.47 3.00 -12.50
CA SER A 159 -3.65 3.76 -12.94
C SER A 159 -3.99 4.92 -11.99
N PHE A 160 -3.93 4.70 -10.68
CA PHE A 160 -4.10 5.78 -9.69
C PHE A 160 -3.01 6.83 -9.81
N HIS A 161 -1.76 6.41 -9.93
CA HIS A 161 -0.61 7.31 -10.02
C HIS A 161 -0.70 8.23 -11.25
N GLU A 162 -1.09 7.68 -12.40
CA GLU A 162 -1.33 8.48 -13.61
C GLU A 162 -2.54 9.41 -13.47
N ALA A 163 -3.58 8.98 -12.75
CA ALA A 163 -4.81 9.75 -12.59
C ALA A 163 -4.63 10.97 -11.67
N VAL A 164 -3.93 10.81 -10.55
CA VAL A 164 -3.77 11.89 -9.56
C VAL A 164 -2.64 12.87 -9.87
N ARG A 165 -1.99 12.74 -11.04
CA ARG A 165 -0.96 13.68 -11.46
C ARG A 165 -1.50 15.11 -11.51
N THR A 166 -0.65 16.07 -11.19
CA THR A 166 -0.97 17.48 -11.42
C THR A 166 -0.81 17.80 -12.92
N PRO A 167 -1.70 18.58 -13.56
CA PRO A 167 -1.65 18.81 -15.01
C PRO A 167 -0.34 19.40 -15.54
N SER A 168 0.38 20.15 -14.70
CA SER A 168 1.59 20.90 -15.06
C SER A 168 2.78 20.61 -14.13
N GLY A 169 2.67 19.63 -13.24
CA GLY A 169 3.70 19.31 -12.25
C GLY A 169 4.17 17.88 -12.35
N PRO A 170 5.22 17.51 -11.59
CA PRO A 170 5.76 16.17 -11.60
C PRO A 170 4.72 15.16 -11.08
N PRO A 171 4.91 13.86 -11.38
CA PRO A 171 4.14 12.80 -10.73
C PRO A 171 4.18 12.94 -9.21
N VAL A 172 3.06 12.65 -8.55
CA VAL A 172 3.00 12.65 -7.09
C VAL A 172 3.97 11.59 -6.55
N PRO A 173 4.65 11.81 -5.42
CA PRO A 173 5.49 10.77 -4.84
C PRO A 173 4.69 9.48 -4.60
N LEU A 174 5.30 8.34 -4.92
CA LEU A 174 4.75 7.01 -4.65
C LEU A 174 5.62 6.30 -3.61
N TRP A 175 5.15 6.22 -2.38
CA TRP A 175 5.87 5.58 -1.28
C TRP A 175 5.51 4.11 -1.15
N ILE A 176 6.46 3.22 -1.41
CA ILE A 176 6.34 1.79 -1.14
C ILE A 176 6.93 1.51 0.24
N ILE A 177 6.06 1.20 1.20
CA ILE A 177 6.44 0.95 2.59
C ILE A 177 6.72 -0.54 2.81
N GLY A 178 7.73 -0.89 3.59
CA GLY A 178 8.04 -2.30 3.90
C GLY A 178 8.92 -2.98 2.85
N TYR A 179 9.95 -2.30 2.33
CA TYR A 179 10.77 -2.83 1.23
C TYR A 179 11.50 -4.15 1.52
N SER A 180 11.62 -4.57 2.79
CA SER A 180 12.36 -5.78 3.19
C SER A 180 11.80 -7.08 2.60
N GLU A 181 10.53 -7.08 2.18
CA GLU A 181 9.86 -8.22 1.57
C GLU A 181 9.73 -8.13 0.04
N LEU A 182 10.32 -7.12 -0.63
CA LEU A 182 10.20 -6.93 -2.09
C LEU A 182 11.21 -7.74 -2.93
N GLY A 183 12.30 -8.23 -2.34
CA GLY A 183 13.39 -8.88 -3.08
C GLY A 183 13.10 -10.30 -3.58
N ARG A 184 14.03 -10.87 -4.37
CA ARG A 184 13.96 -12.27 -4.84
C ARG A 184 13.80 -13.26 -3.67
N GLY A 185 12.90 -14.22 -3.81
CA GLY A 185 12.53 -15.21 -2.81
C GLY A 185 11.72 -14.66 -1.64
N LYS A 186 11.32 -13.38 -1.68
CA LYS A 186 10.52 -12.75 -0.64
C LYS A 186 9.03 -12.72 -1.00
N LEU A 187 8.22 -12.35 -0.02
CA LEU A 187 6.76 -12.43 -0.11
C LEU A 187 6.19 -11.57 -1.25
N PHE A 188 6.81 -10.42 -1.48
CA PHE A 188 6.40 -9.44 -2.47
C PHE A 188 7.33 -9.38 -3.69
N GLU A 189 8.01 -10.49 -4.02
CA GLU A 189 8.71 -10.62 -5.30
C GLU A 189 7.77 -10.42 -6.50
N PRO A 190 6.55 -11.01 -6.55
CA PRO A 190 5.62 -10.76 -7.65
C PRO A 190 5.28 -9.27 -7.79
N PHE A 191 5.04 -8.58 -6.67
CA PHE A 191 4.81 -7.14 -6.64
C PHE A 191 6.00 -6.35 -7.19
N SER A 192 7.23 -6.61 -6.74
CA SER A 192 8.40 -5.84 -7.16
C SER A 192 8.74 -6.04 -8.63
N ARG A 193 8.60 -7.26 -9.14
CA ARG A 193 8.77 -7.55 -10.58
C ARG A 193 7.75 -6.80 -11.42
N ALA A 194 6.48 -6.86 -11.03
CA ALA A 194 5.43 -6.13 -11.74
C ALA A 194 5.64 -4.61 -11.64
N LEU A 195 6.08 -4.10 -10.49
CA LEU A 195 6.35 -2.67 -10.31
C LEU A 195 7.49 -2.21 -11.22
N THR A 196 8.59 -2.96 -11.29
CA THR A 196 9.70 -2.66 -12.20
C THR A 196 9.26 -2.65 -13.66
N GLU A 197 8.40 -3.59 -14.07
CA GLU A 197 7.83 -3.59 -15.43
C GLU A 197 6.95 -2.36 -15.69
N ALA A 198 6.02 -2.06 -14.77
CA ALA A 198 5.04 -0.99 -14.93
C ALA A 198 5.64 0.43 -14.97
N TYR A 199 6.88 0.60 -14.50
CA TYR A 199 7.59 1.88 -14.45
C TYR A 199 8.86 1.91 -15.32
N ARG A 200 9.12 0.87 -16.12
CA ARG A 200 10.37 0.73 -16.87
C ARG A 200 10.64 1.91 -17.80
N ASP A 201 9.63 2.28 -18.58
CA ASP A 201 9.76 3.18 -19.74
C ASP A 201 9.39 4.65 -19.43
N ASP A 202 8.99 4.95 -18.19
CA ASP A 202 8.53 6.27 -17.78
C ASP A 202 9.44 6.86 -16.70
N TYR A 203 10.48 7.59 -17.14
CA TYR A 203 11.53 8.09 -16.25
C TYR A 203 10.98 8.97 -15.12
N GLU A 204 10.02 9.86 -15.39
CA GLU A 204 9.51 10.79 -14.38
C GLU A 204 8.71 10.05 -13.30
N PHE A 205 7.81 9.16 -13.73
CA PHE A 205 7.06 8.35 -12.78
C PHE A 205 7.97 7.39 -12.02
N ARG A 206 8.96 6.81 -12.69
CA ARG A 206 9.99 5.96 -12.07
C ARG A 206 10.75 6.74 -11.00
N ALA A 207 11.19 7.95 -11.30
CA ALA A 207 11.89 8.81 -10.35
C ALA A 207 11.06 9.16 -9.11
N SER A 208 9.72 9.24 -9.24
CA SER A 208 8.80 9.53 -8.14
C SER A 208 8.51 8.35 -7.20
N VAL A 209 8.88 7.12 -7.58
CA VAL A 209 8.77 5.94 -6.70
C VAL A 209 9.87 6.01 -5.64
N LEU A 210 9.49 5.82 -4.38
CA LEU A 210 10.39 5.89 -3.22
C LEU A 210 10.11 4.72 -2.27
N LEU A 211 11.15 4.09 -1.75
CA LEU A 211 11.01 2.93 -0.86
C LEU A 211 11.36 3.30 0.58
N PHE A 212 10.57 2.81 1.54
CA PHE A 212 10.84 3.07 2.95
C PHE A 212 10.61 1.84 3.85
N ARG A 213 11.18 1.90 5.05
CA ARG A 213 10.94 0.89 6.08
C ARG A 213 9.49 0.96 6.57
N HIS A 214 8.99 -0.14 7.11
CA HIS A 214 7.63 -0.23 7.61
C HIS A 214 7.38 0.73 8.79
N PHE A 215 6.16 1.24 8.95
CA PHE A 215 5.83 2.14 10.08
C PHE A 215 5.77 1.43 11.43
N SER A 216 5.53 0.12 11.43
CA SER A 216 5.52 -0.69 12.66
C SER A 216 6.81 -0.51 13.48
N MET A 217 6.67 -0.53 14.80
CA MET A 217 7.76 -0.32 15.75
C MET A 217 8.56 0.96 15.50
N ASN A 218 7.92 1.98 14.90
CA ASN A 218 8.50 3.27 14.55
C ASN A 218 9.74 3.19 13.65
N GLN A 219 9.93 2.09 12.90
CA GLN A 219 11.14 1.86 12.11
C GLN A 219 11.33 2.92 11.02
N PHE A 220 10.25 3.35 10.37
CA PHE A 220 10.27 4.45 9.41
C PHE A 220 10.88 5.72 10.02
N SER A 221 10.29 6.27 11.09
CA SER A 221 10.73 7.57 11.62
C SER A 221 12.11 7.51 12.26
N VAL A 222 12.48 6.38 12.87
CA VAL A 222 13.85 6.15 13.38
C VAL A 222 14.86 6.16 12.25
N ASP A 223 14.54 5.50 11.14
CA ASP A 223 15.41 5.43 9.97
C ASP A 223 15.59 6.80 9.31
N ILE A 224 14.50 7.52 9.04
CA ILE A 224 14.58 8.88 8.50
C ILE A 224 15.46 9.76 9.40
N ARG A 225 15.21 9.78 10.71
CA ARG A 225 15.99 10.60 11.66
C ARG A 225 17.49 10.26 11.64
N LYS A 226 17.85 8.98 11.56
CA LYS A 226 19.26 8.55 11.55
C LYS A 226 19.99 8.93 10.26
N ARG A 227 19.25 9.07 9.16
CA ARG A 227 19.81 9.27 7.82
C ARG A 227 19.68 10.70 7.32
N THR A 228 18.85 11.54 7.95
CA THR A 228 18.76 12.97 7.69
C THR A 228 20.09 13.65 8.03
N LEU A 229 20.63 14.42 7.09
CA LEU A 229 21.86 15.19 7.29
C LEU A 229 21.58 16.47 8.10
N VAL A 230 22.62 17.02 8.72
CA VAL A 230 22.52 18.27 9.49
C VAL A 230 22.05 19.40 8.57
N GLY A 231 20.93 20.05 8.92
CA GLY A 231 20.34 21.14 8.15
C GLY A 231 19.55 20.70 6.91
N GLU A 232 19.43 19.40 6.63
CA GLU A 232 18.67 18.90 5.48
C GLU A 232 17.16 19.03 5.71
N PRO A 233 16.40 19.69 4.81
CA PRO A 233 14.94 19.72 4.88
C PRO A 233 14.36 18.31 4.81
N VAL A 234 13.30 18.04 5.58
CA VAL A 234 12.73 16.69 5.69
C VAL A 234 12.24 16.14 4.35
N GLY A 235 11.66 16.98 3.50
CA GLY A 235 11.26 16.58 2.13
C GLY A 235 12.45 16.12 1.29
N ALA A 236 13.59 16.83 1.36
CA ALA A 236 14.81 16.47 0.65
C ALA A 236 15.40 15.15 1.18
N ALA A 237 15.42 14.98 2.51
CA ALA A 237 15.87 13.75 3.14
C ALA A 237 15.02 12.54 2.69
N LEU A 238 13.69 12.68 2.68
CA LEU A 238 12.77 11.64 2.23
C LEU A 238 13.03 11.24 0.77
N ALA A 239 13.16 12.22 -0.13
CA ALA A 239 13.43 11.97 -1.54
C ALA A 239 14.75 11.22 -1.74
N ARG A 240 15.82 11.67 -1.09
CA ARG A 240 17.15 11.04 -1.18
C ARG A 240 17.15 9.62 -0.59
N ILE A 241 16.71 9.47 0.66
CA ILE A 241 16.68 8.18 1.37
C ILE A 241 15.81 7.17 0.60
N GLY A 242 14.64 7.61 0.13
CA GLY A 242 13.72 6.76 -0.62
C GLY A 242 14.27 6.29 -1.96
N ALA A 243 14.95 7.18 -2.70
CA ALA A 243 15.59 6.86 -3.97
C ALA A 243 16.77 5.90 -3.79
N GLU A 244 17.60 6.10 -2.77
CA GLU A 244 18.71 5.18 -2.45
C GLU A 244 18.19 3.77 -2.13
N TYR A 245 17.05 3.64 -1.45
CA TYR A 245 16.44 2.34 -1.20
C TYR A 245 15.80 1.73 -2.42
N ARG A 246 15.20 2.54 -3.30
CA ARG A 246 14.70 2.11 -4.60
C ARG A 246 15.82 1.51 -5.45
N GLU A 247 16.91 2.25 -5.63
CA GLU A 247 18.08 1.79 -6.38
C GLU A 247 18.62 0.48 -5.79
N ARG A 248 18.78 0.40 -4.48
CA ARG A 248 19.30 -0.79 -3.81
C ARG A 248 18.40 -2.02 -3.93
N VAL A 249 17.07 -1.84 -3.87
CA VAL A 249 16.11 -2.96 -3.77
C VAL A 249 15.55 -3.36 -5.14
N LEU A 250 15.33 -2.40 -6.03
CA LEU A 250 14.72 -2.60 -7.34
C LEU A 250 15.72 -2.47 -8.49
N GLY A 251 16.90 -1.86 -8.26
CA GLY A 251 17.95 -1.70 -9.27
C GLY A 251 17.73 -0.53 -10.24
N TRP A 252 16.93 0.46 -9.86
CA TRP A 252 16.65 1.69 -10.62
C TRP A 252 16.15 2.83 -9.73
#